data_AF-B4G6B8-F1
#
_entry.id   AF-B4G6B8-F1
#
_cell.length_a   1.000
_cell.length_b   1.000
_cell.length_c   1.000
_cell.angle_alpha   90.00
_cell.angle_beta   90.00
_cell.angle_gamma   90.00
#
_symmetry.space_group_name_H-M   'P 1'
#
loop_
_entity.id
_entity.type
_entity.pdbx_description
1 polymer ?
#
loop_
_entity_poly.entity_id
_entity_poly.type
_entity_poly.pdbx_seq_one_letter_code
_entity_poly.pdbx_strand_id
1 'polypeptide(L)'
;MLRSLRQISRLGKYATAPASSLANKTAALPNVISPRIQAPLHTSSVSRKYDRKSSRTADDLDTDDEADEEFKDERDSKVVKTKVNSLRADLLLKAGLGMARNKVELNFYESKIRVNGKKLQKKSVQLDIGDEIDVIRGFSQSNPSHLVISRVAILSASEREEGLSVHLRRYKSLLIENYRGADAFKSSEPVAH
;
A
#
# COMPACT_ATOMS: atom_id res chain seq x y z
N MET A 1 -13.98 -58.90 7.81
CA MET A 1 -15.00 -57.83 7.75
C MET A 1 -14.35 -56.60 7.11
N LEU A 2 -14.60 -56.39 5.81
CA LEU A 2 -13.97 -55.38 4.97
C LEU A 2 -14.90 -54.17 4.83
N ARG A 3 -14.41 -52.96 5.15
CA ARG A 3 -15.17 -51.70 4.98
C ARG A 3 -14.39 -50.74 4.08
N SER A 4 -14.77 -50.77 2.81
CA SER A 4 -14.95 -49.67 1.85
C SER A 4 -14.01 -48.44 1.91
N LEU A 5 -13.06 -48.39 0.98
CA LEU A 5 -12.35 -47.18 0.54
C LEU A 5 -13.23 -46.37 -0.43
N ARG A 6 -13.44 -45.08 -0.18
CA ARG A 6 -14.12 -44.15 -1.09
C ARG A 6 -13.06 -43.40 -1.93
N GLN A 7 -13.11 -43.60 -3.24
CA GLN A 7 -12.33 -42.83 -4.23
C GLN A 7 -12.97 -41.46 -4.47
N ILE A 8 -12.14 -40.41 -4.56
CA ILE A 8 -12.55 -39.05 -4.94
C ILE A 8 -11.87 -38.73 -6.27
N SER A 9 -12.62 -38.82 -7.36
CA SER A 9 -12.18 -38.40 -8.70
C SER A 9 -12.48 -36.91 -8.90
N ARG A 10 -11.42 -36.12 -9.09
CA ARG A 10 -11.47 -34.71 -9.53
C ARG A 10 -11.57 -34.68 -11.06
N LEU A 11 -12.58 -33.98 -11.60
CA LEU A 11 -12.66 -33.63 -13.02
C LEU A 11 -12.78 -32.12 -13.15
N GLY A 12 -11.74 -31.53 -13.75
CA GLY A 12 -11.65 -30.11 -14.08
C GLY A 12 -12.58 -29.76 -15.24
N LYS A 13 -13.19 -28.58 -15.16
CA LYS A 13 -13.98 -27.99 -16.24
C LYS A 13 -13.14 -26.86 -16.85
N TYR A 14 -12.68 -27.08 -18.08
CA TYR A 14 -12.01 -26.08 -18.90
C TYR A 14 -13.05 -25.28 -19.68
N ALA A 15 -12.81 -23.97 -19.76
CA ALA A 15 -13.64 -23.00 -20.47
C ALA A 15 -13.43 -23.09 -21.99
N THR A 16 -14.54 -23.07 -22.73
CA THR A 16 -14.60 -23.03 -24.19
C THR A 16 -14.65 -21.59 -24.70
N ALA A 17 -13.71 -21.21 -25.57
CA ALA A 17 -13.73 -19.96 -26.34
C ALA A 17 -14.26 -20.23 -27.76
N PRO A 18 -15.02 -19.31 -28.39
CA PRO A 18 -15.49 -19.49 -29.76
C PRO A 18 -14.43 -19.03 -30.79
N ALA A 19 -14.26 -19.88 -31.81
CA ALA A 19 -13.42 -19.66 -32.98
C ALA A 19 -14.09 -18.69 -33.97
N SER A 20 -13.30 -17.78 -34.55
CA SER A 20 -13.66 -17.02 -35.75
C SER A 20 -12.64 -17.30 -36.85
N SER A 21 -13.08 -18.08 -37.84
CA SER A 21 -12.39 -18.32 -39.11
C SER A 21 -12.76 -17.25 -40.12
N LEU A 22 -11.78 -16.67 -40.84
CA LEU A 22 -11.91 -16.38 -42.27
C LEU A 22 -10.56 -16.00 -42.86
N ALA A 23 -10.13 -16.83 -43.81
CA ALA A 23 -9.04 -16.57 -44.74
C ALA A 23 -9.40 -15.43 -45.69
N ASN A 24 -8.39 -14.71 -46.21
CA ASN A 24 -8.24 -14.58 -47.65
C ASN A 24 -6.83 -14.08 -48.06
N LYS A 25 -6.51 -14.47 -49.29
CA LYS A 25 -5.21 -14.57 -49.95
C LYS A 25 -4.66 -13.22 -50.48
N THR A 26 -3.34 -13.14 -50.45
CA THR A 26 -2.36 -12.55 -51.39
C THR A 26 -2.87 -11.86 -52.68
N ALA A 27 -2.32 -10.68 -53.00
CA ALA A 27 -1.47 -10.43 -54.20
C ALA A 27 -1.08 -8.94 -54.32
N ALA A 28 0.15 -8.70 -54.77
CA ALA A 28 0.77 -7.39 -54.96
C ALA A 28 0.57 -6.86 -56.39
N LEU A 29 0.55 -5.52 -56.58
CA LEU A 29 1.20 -4.79 -57.69
C LEU A 29 1.38 -3.29 -57.28
N PRO A 30 2.44 -2.61 -57.77
CA PRO A 30 2.70 -1.19 -57.51
C PRO A 30 2.27 -0.27 -58.67
N ASN A 31 2.30 1.04 -58.39
CA ASN A 31 2.78 2.13 -59.25
C ASN A 31 1.77 3.24 -59.67
N VAL A 32 2.17 4.46 -59.30
CA VAL A 32 2.01 5.81 -59.91
C VAL A 32 0.65 6.57 -59.93
N ILE A 33 0.82 7.87 -59.61
CA ILE A 33 0.12 9.10 -60.05
C ILE A 33 -0.94 9.66 -59.09
N SER A 34 -0.47 10.55 -58.22
CA SER A 34 -1.26 11.66 -57.66
C SER A 34 -1.67 12.65 -58.76
N PRO A 35 -2.89 13.21 -58.66
CA PRO A 35 -3.01 14.65 -58.63
C PRO A 35 -3.84 15.15 -57.45
N ARG A 36 -3.18 16.02 -56.69
CA ARG A 36 -3.65 17.04 -55.75
C ARG A 36 -5.11 17.48 -55.97
N ILE A 37 -6.01 17.03 -55.10
CA ILE A 37 -7.31 17.68 -54.86
C ILE A 37 -7.21 18.38 -53.51
N GLN A 38 -7.16 19.71 -53.53
CA GLN A 38 -7.20 20.55 -52.33
C GLN A 38 -8.64 20.60 -51.85
N ALA A 39 -8.95 19.94 -50.74
CA ALA A 39 -10.23 20.11 -50.05
C ALA A 39 -10.12 21.27 -49.05
N PRO A 40 -11.11 22.18 -48.97
CA PRO A 40 -11.11 23.24 -47.98
C PRO A 40 -11.31 22.64 -46.57
N LEU A 41 -10.36 22.93 -45.66
CA LEU A 41 -10.46 22.54 -44.26
C LEU A 41 -11.60 23.33 -43.61
N HIS A 42 -12.73 22.67 -43.40
CA HIS A 42 -13.83 23.20 -42.60
C HIS A 42 -13.42 23.15 -41.12
N THR A 43 -13.00 24.28 -40.54
CA THR A 43 -12.65 24.37 -39.13
C THR A 43 -13.93 24.45 -38.29
N SER A 44 -14.49 23.29 -37.94
CA SER A 44 -15.52 23.25 -36.90
C SER A 44 -14.89 23.58 -35.55
N SER A 45 -15.20 24.76 -35.01
CA SER A 45 -14.84 25.15 -33.65
C SER A 45 -15.58 24.28 -32.64
N VAL A 46 -14.90 23.25 -32.13
CA VAL A 46 -15.39 22.43 -31.01
C VAL A 46 -15.32 23.29 -29.74
N SER A 47 -16.42 23.95 -29.39
CA SER A 47 -16.58 24.58 -28.08
C SER A 47 -16.71 23.48 -27.02
N ARG A 48 -15.62 23.21 -26.29
CA ARG A 48 -15.68 22.35 -25.11
C ARG A 48 -16.38 23.12 -24.00
N LYS A 49 -17.70 22.98 -23.91
CA LYS A 49 -18.47 23.34 -22.71
C LYS A 49 -18.01 22.43 -21.57
N TYR A 50 -17.24 22.99 -20.64
CA TYR A 50 -16.94 22.38 -19.35
C TYR A 50 -18.20 22.42 -18.49
N ASP A 51 -19.02 21.37 -18.56
CA ASP A 51 -19.95 21.06 -17.49
C ASP A 51 -19.16 20.33 -16.39
N ARG A 52 -18.51 21.09 -15.50
CA ARG A 52 -17.92 20.51 -14.29
C ARG A 52 -18.94 20.59 -13.17
N LYS A 53 -19.94 19.72 -13.27
CA LYS A 53 -20.80 19.33 -12.17
C LYS A 53 -19.93 18.90 -10.99
N SER A 54 -20.06 19.65 -9.89
CA SER A 54 -19.52 19.34 -8.57
C SER A 54 -19.89 17.90 -8.20
N SER A 55 -18.93 16.99 -8.28
CA SER A 55 -18.94 15.75 -7.50
C SER A 55 -17.84 15.88 -6.45
N ARG A 56 -18.28 16.11 -5.22
CA ARG A 56 -17.47 15.99 -4.02
C ARG A 56 -17.10 14.52 -3.87
N THR A 57 -15.89 14.16 -4.31
CA THR A 57 -15.16 13.02 -3.76
C THR A 57 -13.72 13.49 -3.58
N ALA A 58 -13.52 14.30 -2.55
CA ALA A 58 -12.21 14.71 -2.07
C ALA A 58 -11.86 13.78 -0.91
N ASP A 59 -11.27 12.64 -1.22
CA ASP A 59 -10.60 11.75 -0.26
C ASP A 59 -9.39 11.08 -0.93
N ASP A 60 -8.62 11.88 -1.67
CA ASP A 60 -7.26 11.53 -2.07
C ASP A 60 -6.32 12.60 -1.50
N LEU A 61 -6.12 12.52 -0.19
CA LEU A 61 -5.04 13.26 0.48
C LEU A 61 -3.75 12.45 0.31
N ASP A 62 -3.22 12.44 -0.92
CA ASP A 62 -1.84 12.08 -1.19
C ASP A 62 -0.96 13.29 -0.81
N THR A 63 -0.80 13.49 0.50
CA THR A 63 0.21 14.37 1.06
C THR A 63 1.50 13.58 1.16
N ASP A 64 2.23 13.56 0.04
CA ASP A 64 3.63 13.15 -0.04
C ASP A 64 4.51 14.22 0.61
N ASP A 65 4.46 14.26 1.94
CA ASP A 65 5.27 15.17 2.75
C ASP A 65 6.59 14.47 3.11
N GLU A 66 7.43 14.29 2.09
CA GLU A 66 8.85 13.97 2.24
C GLU A 66 9.66 15.25 2.40
N ALA A 67 9.65 15.84 3.60
CA ALA A 67 10.78 16.56 4.20
C ALA A 67 10.27 17.30 5.44
N ASP A 68 10.55 16.76 6.62
CA ASP A 68 10.68 17.57 7.84
C ASP A 68 11.55 16.76 8.81
N GLU A 69 12.86 16.78 8.55
CA GLU A 69 13.89 16.48 9.54
C GLU A 69 14.03 17.71 10.45
N GLU A 70 13.07 17.94 11.34
CA GLU A 70 13.25 18.87 12.46
C GLU A 70 12.87 18.15 13.77
N PHE A 71 13.90 17.70 14.48
CA PHE A 71 13.78 17.14 15.83
C PHE A 71 13.07 18.13 16.75
N LYS A 72 11.85 17.80 17.21
CA LYS A 72 11.13 18.50 18.28
C LYS A 72 10.54 17.49 19.28
N ASP A 73 11.37 16.94 20.16
CA ASP A 73 10.87 16.41 21.44
C ASP A 73 10.26 17.60 22.22
N GLU A 74 9.01 17.58 22.71
CA GLU A 74 8.55 16.80 23.87
C GLU A 74 7.05 16.38 23.82
N ARG A 75 6.30 16.64 22.73
CA ARG A 75 4.84 16.34 22.66
C ARG A 75 4.32 15.85 21.31
N ASP A 76 5.11 15.07 20.57
CA ASP A 76 4.77 14.58 19.21
C ASP A 76 3.66 13.50 19.14
N SER A 77 3.02 13.22 20.27
CA SER A 77 1.95 12.24 20.31
C SER A 77 0.62 12.86 19.90
N LYS A 78 0.16 12.56 18.68
CA LYS A 78 -1.18 12.95 18.21
C LYS A 78 -2.14 11.78 18.35
N VAL A 79 -3.29 12.00 18.99
CA VAL A 79 -4.39 11.04 18.96
C VAL A 79 -5.21 11.27 17.69
N VAL A 80 -5.29 10.24 16.85
CA VAL A 80 -6.03 10.24 15.58
C VAL A 80 -7.22 9.29 15.71
N LYS A 81 -8.41 9.76 15.35
CA LYS A 81 -9.60 8.92 15.24
C LYS A 81 -9.74 8.50 13.79
N THR A 82 -9.75 7.20 13.52
CA THR A 82 -9.84 6.65 12.17
C THR A 82 -10.89 5.56 12.09
N LYS A 83 -11.46 5.37 10.91
CA LYS A 83 -12.34 4.25 10.60
C LYS A 83 -11.55 3.19 9.85
N VAL A 84 -11.58 1.95 10.32
CA VAL A 84 -10.93 0.81 9.70
C VAL A 84 -11.89 -0.37 9.64
N ASN A 85 -11.71 -1.24 8.66
CA ASN A 85 -12.55 -2.43 8.49
C ASN A 85 -12.22 -3.53 9.53
N SER A 86 -10.97 -3.59 9.99
CA SER A 86 -10.51 -4.55 11.00
C SER A 86 -9.25 -4.03 11.70
N LEU A 87 -8.93 -4.57 12.87
CA LEU A 87 -7.71 -4.28 13.64
C LEU A 87 -6.45 -4.96 13.05
N ARG A 88 -6.40 -5.15 11.74
CA ARG A 88 -5.22 -5.71 11.08
C ARG A 88 -4.08 -4.70 11.12
N ALA A 89 -2.88 -5.17 11.45
CA ALA A 89 -1.69 -4.32 11.57
C ALA A 89 -1.46 -3.44 10.34
N ASP A 90 -1.63 -4.00 9.14
CA ASP A 90 -1.37 -3.29 7.90
C ASP A 90 -2.41 -2.19 7.57
N LEU A 91 -3.66 -2.37 8.01
CA LEU A 91 -4.70 -1.33 7.90
C LEU A 91 -4.47 -0.21 8.91
N LEU A 92 -4.06 -0.58 10.13
CA LEU A 92 -3.75 0.37 11.19
C LEU A 92 -2.52 1.23 10.85
N LEU A 93 -1.52 0.65 10.18
CA LEU A 93 -0.38 1.42 9.66
C LEU A 93 -0.79 2.41 8.57
N LYS A 94 -1.65 1.99 7.63
CA LYS A 94 -2.20 2.88 6.61
C LYS A 94 -2.97 4.03 7.25
N ALA A 95 -3.93 3.73 8.12
CA ALA A 95 -4.82 4.74 8.71
C ALA A 95 -4.12 5.61 9.76
N GLY A 96 -3.23 5.03 10.57
CA GLY A 96 -2.51 5.72 11.63
C GLY A 96 -1.41 6.62 11.08
N LEU A 97 -0.43 6.05 10.39
CA LEU A 97 0.72 6.79 9.87
C LEU A 97 0.43 7.53 8.56
N GLY A 98 -0.68 7.23 7.87
CA GLY A 98 -0.97 7.78 6.55
C GLY A 98 -0.11 7.17 5.45
N MET A 99 0.47 5.98 5.67
CA MET A 99 1.34 5.35 4.68
C MET A 99 0.54 4.76 3.53
N ALA A 100 1.02 4.97 2.31
CA ALA A 100 0.51 4.28 1.13
C ALA A 100 0.61 2.76 1.32
N ARG A 101 -0.38 2.04 0.76
CA ARG A 101 -0.47 0.57 0.87
C ARG A 101 0.81 -0.12 0.40
N ASN A 102 1.39 0.37 -0.68
CA ASN A 102 2.63 -0.15 -1.27
C ASN A 102 3.82 0.04 -0.33
N LYS A 103 3.92 1.21 0.33
CA LYS A 103 5.01 1.51 1.29
C LYS A 103 4.93 0.59 2.52
N VAL A 104 3.72 0.30 3.01
CA VAL A 104 3.50 -0.69 4.08
C VAL A 104 3.96 -2.10 3.67
N GLU A 105 3.69 -2.49 2.42
CA GLU A 105 4.11 -3.79 1.88
C GLU A 105 5.63 -3.90 1.75
N LEU A 106 6.28 -2.89 1.19
CA LEU A 106 7.74 -2.84 1.08
C LEU A 106 8.38 -2.94 2.47
N ASN A 107 7.90 -2.16 3.45
CA ASN A 107 8.41 -2.22 4.82
C ASN A 107 8.19 -3.57 5.49
N PHE A 108 7.10 -4.27 5.17
CA PHE A 108 6.88 -5.63 5.65
C PHE A 108 7.93 -6.59 5.09
N TYR A 109 8.17 -6.58 3.77
CA TYR A 109 9.16 -7.45 3.15
C TYR A 109 10.60 -7.13 3.58
N GLU A 110 10.92 -5.85 3.77
CA GLU A 110 12.20 -5.38 4.33
C GLU A 110 12.35 -5.66 5.82
N SER A 111 11.37 -6.30 6.46
CA SER A 111 11.38 -6.63 7.88
C SER A 111 11.58 -5.40 8.78
N LYS A 112 11.02 -4.24 8.40
CA LYS A 112 11.08 -2.97 9.15
C LYS A 112 9.96 -2.81 10.18
N ILE A 113 8.95 -3.67 10.15
CA ILE A 113 7.78 -3.57 11.04
C ILE A 113 8.00 -4.42 12.29
N ARG A 114 7.77 -3.83 13.46
CA ARG A 114 7.77 -4.51 14.76
C ARG A 114 6.42 -4.31 15.44
N VAL A 115 5.93 -5.32 16.15
CA VAL A 115 4.74 -5.24 17.01
C VAL A 115 5.19 -5.59 18.41
N ASN A 116 4.99 -4.68 19.37
CA ASN A 116 5.45 -4.80 20.75
C ASN A 116 6.95 -5.20 20.83
N GLY A 117 7.76 -4.63 19.94
CA GLY A 117 9.19 -4.92 19.82
C GLY A 117 9.57 -6.22 19.10
N LYS A 118 8.60 -7.05 18.68
CA LYS A 118 8.85 -8.32 17.97
C LYS A 118 8.69 -8.17 16.47
N LYS A 119 9.47 -8.89 15.68
CA LYS A 119 9.37 -8.93 14.21
C LYS A 119 8.01 -9.45 13.77
N LEU A 120 7.34 -8.66 12.92
CA LEU A 120 6.06 -9.04 12.33
C LEU A 120 6.28 -10.17 11.31
N GLN A 121 5.78 -11.38 11.61
CA GLN A 121 5.95 -12.54 10.73
C GLN A 121 4.92 -12.60 9.60
N LYS A 122 3.67 -12.20 9.88
CA LYS A 122 2.57 -12.20 8.92
C LYS A 122 2.09 -10.77 8.74
N LYS A 123 1.84 -10.36 7.50
CA LYS A 123 1.39 -9.00 7.17
C LYS A 123 0.10 -8.61 7.88
N SER A 124 -0.84 -9.56 7.92
CA SER A 124 -2.17 -9.32 8.45
C SER A 124 -2.41 -10.08 9.74
N VAL A 125 -1.62 -9.73 10.74
CA VAL A 125 -1.91 -10.11 12.13
C VAL A 125 -3.04 -9.21 12.65
N GLN A 126 -3.99 -9.82 13.35
CA GLN A 126 -4.99 -9.10 14.10
C GLN A 126 -4.36 -8.62 15.40
N LEU A 127 -4.53 -7.34 15.72
CA LEU A 127 -4.00 -6.73 16.94
C LEU A 127 -5.11 -6.43 17.93
N ASP A 128 -4.71 -6.32 19.20
CA ASP A 128 -5.59 -6.01 20.31
C ASP A 128 -5.38 -4.58 20.83
N ILE A 129 -6.32 -4.11 21.64
CA ILE A 129 -6.24 -2.78 22.25
C ILE A 129 -5.04 -2.75 23.20
N GLY A 130 -4.21 -1.72 23.09
CA GLY A 130 -2.97 -1.58 23.87
C GLY A 130 -1.71 -2.00 23.13
N ASP A 131 -1.83 -2.68 21.97
CA ASP A 131 -0.67 -3.03 21.16
C ASP A 131 -0.01 -1.80 20.52
N GLU A 132 1.32 -1.88 20.38
CA GLU A 132 2.17 -0.90 19.73
C GLU A 132 2.78 -1.46 18.45
N ILE A 133 2.68 -0.70 17.37
CA ILE A 133 3.24 -1.05 16.06
C ILE A 133 4.29 -0.01 15.71
N ASP A 134 5.50 -0.51 15.42
CA ASP A 134 6.64 0.31 15.05
C ASP A 134 7.04 0.05 13.61
N VAL A 135 7.35 1.12 12.89
CA VAL A 135 7.94 1.08 11.56
C VAL A 135 9.30 1.75 11.64
N ILE A 136 10.34 0.99 11.35
CA ILE A 136 11.71 1.50 11.35
C ILE A 136 11.96 2.27 10.07
N ARG A 137 12.33 3.55 10.19
CA ARG A 137 12.73 4.38 9.04
C ARG A 137 14.20 4.14 8.69
N GLY A 138 15.05 4.11 9.72
CA GLY A 138 16.49 3.90 9.57
C GLY A 138 17.26 4.23 10.85
N PHE A 139 18.58 4.31 10.74
CA PHE A 139 19.44 4.83 11.80
C PHE A 139 19.38 6.36 11.84
N SER A 140 19.52 6.93 13.03
CA SER A 140 19.64 8.39 13.16
C SER A 140 20.96 8.86 12.56
N GLN A 141 20.92 9.95 11.79
CA GLN A 141 22.13 10.57 11.25
C GLN A 141 23.03 11.12 12.37
N SER A 142 22.44 11.55 13.49
CA SER A 142 23.17 12.10 14.63
C SER A 142 23.77 11.01 15.52
N ASN A 143 23.06 9.88 15.66
CA ASN A 143 23.47 8.77 16.54
C ASN A 143 23.25 7.44 15.82
N PRO A 144 24.30 6.84 15.20
CA PRO A 144 24.16 5.61 14.42
C PRO A 144 23.80 4.38 15.26
N SER A 145 23.88 4.46 16.59
CA SER A 145 23.42 3.42 17.52
C SER A 145 21.89 3.38 17.67
N HIS A 146 21.22 4.50 17.39
CA HIS A 146 19.78 4.66 17.61
C HIS A 146 19.02 4.57 16.29
N LEU A 147 17.80 4.06 16.38
CA LEU A 147 16.86 3.96 15.28
C LEU A 147 15.85 5.11 15.36
N VAL A 148 15.53 5.67 14.19
CA VAL A 148 14.38 6.54 14.00
C VAL A 148 13.21 5.65 13.58
N ILE A 149 12.15 5.64 14.39
CA ILE A 149 10.95 4.85 14.16
C ILE A 149 9.70 5.73 14.09
N SER A 150 8.66 5.19 13.47
CA SER A 150 7.29 5.70 13.57
C SER A 150 6.44 4.70 14.36
N ARG A 151 5.83 5.14 15.46
CA ARG A 151 5.03 4.30 16.36
C ARG A 151 3.54 4.61 16.24
N VAL A 152 2.71 3.57 16.26
CA VAL A 152 1.26 3.65 16.38
C VAL A 152 0.82 2.76 17.53
N ALA A 153 0.23 3.36 18.57
CA ALA A 153 -0.35 2.63 19.69
C ALA A 153 -1.89 2.65 19.61
N ILE A 154 -2.53 1.52 19.89
CA ILE A 154 -3.99 1.40 19.86
C ILE A 154 -4.55 1.76 21.23
N LEU A 155 -5.26 2.88 21.34
CA LEU A 155 -5.84 3.31 22.62
C LEU A 155 -7.21 2.69 22.88
N SER A 156 -8.08 2.70 21.87
CA SER A 156 -9.40 2.11 21.97
C SER A 156 -9.97 1.76 20.60
N ALA A 157 -10.84 0.75 20.57
CA ALA A 157 -11.60 0.36 19.39
C ALA A 157 -13.09 0.32 19.75
N SER A 158 -13.92 0.91 18.89
CA SER A 158 -15.37 0.95 19.03
C SER A 158 -16.01 0.44 17.74
N GLU A 159 -16.91 -0.53 17.85
CA GLU A 159 -17.65 -1.05 16.70
C GLU A 159 -18.81 -0.11 16.35
N ARG A 160 -19.00 0.16 15.05
CA ARG A 160 -20.12 0.92 14.49
C ARG A 160 -20.72 0.15 13.32
N GLU A 161 -21.92 0.56 12.88
CA GLU A 161 -22.65 -0.10 11.78
C GLU A 161 -21.83 -0.22 10.48
N GLU A 162 -20.96 0.74 10.18
CA GLU A 162 -20.13 0.76 8.96
C GLU A 162 -18.65 0.41 9.20
N GLY A 163 -18.33 -0.27 10.31
CA GLY A 163 -16.98 -0.77 10.62
C GLY A 163 -16.46 -0.33 11.99
N LEU A 164 -15.14 -0.42 12.19
CA LEU A 164 -14.51 -0.11 13.48
C LEU A 164 -13.98 1.32 13.50
N SER A 165 -14.40 2.10 14.50
CA SER A 165 -13.83 3.40 14.83
C SER A 165 -12.75 3.21 15.89
N VAL A 166 -11.51 3.49 15.54
CA VAL A 166 -10.32 3.24 16.36
C VAL A 166 -9.67 4.57 16.73
N HIS A 167 -9.24 4.68 17.99
CA HIS A 167 -8.42 5.78 18.47
C HIS A 167 -6.96 5.32 18.53
N LEU A 168 -6.12 5.97 17.74
CA LEU A 168 -4.71 5.64 17.60
C LEU A 168 -3.86 6.78 18.14
N ARG A 169 -2.85 6.46 18.94
CA ARG A 169 -1.80 7.40 19.30
C ARG A 169 -0.65 7.25 18.31
N ARG A 170 -0.32 8.33 17.62
CA ARG A 170 0.69 8.36 16.57
C ARG A 170 1.93 9.13 17.01
N TYR A 171 3.09 8.55 16.70
CA TYR A 171 4.41 9.17 16.75
C TYR A 171 5.04 9.06 15.37
N LYS A 172 5.30 10.19 14.71
CA LYS A 172 5.87 10.18 13.36
C LYS A 172 7.39 9.93 13.39
N SER A 173 8.09 10.56 14.31
CA SER A 173 9.52 10.39 14.55
C SER A 173 9.71 10.12 16.03
N LEU A 174 10.32 9.00 16.36
CA LEU A 174 10.66 8.62 17.72
C LEU A 174 12.01 7.91 17.68
N LEU A 175 12.92 8.35 18.54
CA LEU A 175 14.27 7.82 18.60
C LEU A 175 14.34 6.74 19.68
N ILE A 176 14.77 5.54 19.30
CA ILE A 176 14.91 4.39 20.23
C ILE A 176 16.27 3.72 20.04
N GLU A 177 16.69 2.99 21.06
CA GLU A 177 17.78 2.04 20.93
C GLU A 177 17.38 0.89 19.99
N ASN A 178 18.37 0.22 19.40
CA ASN A 178 18.13 -0.95 18.56
C ASN A 178 17.49 -2.09 19.38
N TYR A 179 16.57 -2.82 18.74
CA TYR A 179 15.91 -3.98 19.32
C TYR A 179 16.93 -5.08 19.62
N ARG A 180 16.65 -5.88 20.65
CA ARG A 180 17.58 -6.91 21.14
C ARG A 180 17.35 -8.26 20.44
N GLY A 181 18.42 -9.04 20.27
CA GLY A 181 18.35 -10.44 19.83
C GLY A 181 17.88 -10.62 18.39
N ALA A 182 16.98 -11.58 18.17
CA ALA A 182 16.47 -11.95 16.85
C ALA A 182 15.60 -10.86 16.17
N ASP A 183 15.16 -9.86 16.94
CA ASP A 183 14.32 -8.77 16.45
C ASP A 183 15.12 -7.52 16.05
N ALA A 184 16.45 -7.53 16.27
CA ALA A 184 17.37 -6.46 15.92
C ALA A 184 17.24 -6.06 14.44
N PHE A 185 17.26 -4.75 14.19
CA PHE A 185 17.27 -4.23 12.83
C PHE A 185 18.72 -4.03 12.40
N LYS A 186 19.17 -4.86 11.44
CA LYS A 186 20.49 -4.90 10.79
C LYS A 186 21.65 -4.54 11.74
N SER A 187 22.44 -5.53 12.16
CA SER A 187 23.69 -5.27 12.87
C SER A 187 24.48 -4.18 12.15
N SER A 188 24.83 -3.13 12.86
CA SER A 188 25.63 -2.00 12.39
C SER A 188 27.08 -2.41 12.14
N GLU A 189 27.31 -3.55 11.48
CA GLU A 189 28.64 -3.87 11.00
C GLU A 189 28.88 -3.01 9.75
N PRO A 190 29.86 -2.09 9.78
CA PRO A 190 30.24 -1.40 8.59
C PRO A 190 30.70 -2.45 7.59
N VAL A 191 30.08 -2.50 6.41
CA VAL A 191 30.63 -3.22 5.27
C VAL A 191 31.94 -2.51 4.96
N ALA A 192 33.06 -3.06 5.45
CA ALA A 192 34.38 -2.62 5.08
C ALA A 192 34.53 -2.87 3.57
N HIS A 193 34.51 -1.77 2.81
CA HIS A 193 34.84 -1.76 1.39
C HIS A 193 36.35 -1.76 1.19
#